data_AF-A0AB37HIV9-F1
#
_entry.id   AF-A0AB37HIV9-F1
#
_cell.length_a   1.000
_cell.length_b   1.000
_cell.length_c   1.000
_cell.angle_alpha   90.00
_cell.angle_beta   90.00
_cell.angle_gamma   90.00
#
_symmetry.space_group_name_H-M   'P 1'
#
loop_
_entity.id
_entity.type
_entity.pdbx_description
1 polymer ?
#
loop_
_entity_poly.entity_id
_entity_poly.type
_entity_poly.pdbx_seq_one_letter_code
_entity_poly.pdbx_strand_id
1 'polypeptide(L)'
;MNNWLTIYYEKSMNLADLKLNTLEKIKVNNKMVIILTHDYPQTFSPSLLIENNVKKKGFEEQIIKNAINNHFIFPKEEEWMKDIIASIVIDKAIGTKKAKFMYSELRSKLSKEQFISFSNSIFNMDQRKLTSNKLDQLIIKATGLGTRFFSENKHYSAPNKSFVLFDQRRIFVRGKEIKKLHVHRSNGKNFLPFNDIAKSLGYKVELENRNQSVRLINKNNHFTFYFGEKIFDYNGEKYGLLSNPFIQVNGEYYIDMKWLQQLFHVKVDENEKQISIR
;
A
#
# COMPACT_ATOMS: atom_id res chain seq x y z
N MET A 1 -27.77 -12.41 10.12
CA MET A 1 -27.66 -12.43 11.60
C MET A 1 -26.31 -13.00 11.99
N ASN A 2 -25.48 -12.18 12.64
CA ASN A 2 -24.16 -12.58 13.10
C ASN A 2 -24.26 -13.50 14.32
N ASN A 3 -23.83 -14.76 14.19
CA ASN A 3 -23.84 -15.75 15.29
C ASN A 3 -22.90 -15.41 16.47
N TRP A 4 -22.11 -14.35 16.32
CA TRP A 4 -21.11 -13.90 17.29
C TRP A 4 -21.51 -12.62 18.03
N LEU A 5 -22.60 -11.94 17.67
CA LEU A 5 -23.00 -10.67 18.30
C LEU A 5 -24.41 -10.76 18.88
N THR A 6 -24.54 -10.45 20.16
CA THR A 6 -25.84 -10.34 20.86
C THR A 6 -25.99 -8.93 21.41
N ILE A 7 -27.14 -8.30 21.17
CA ILE A 7 -27.41 -6.93 21.62
C ILE A 7 -28.66 -6.94 22.50
N TYR A 8 -28.49 -6.47 23.73
CA TYR A 8 -29.57 -6.14 24.66
C TYR A 8 -29.69 -4.62 24.72
N TYR A 9 -30.92 -4.12 24.76
CA TYR A 9 -31.17 -2.68 24.83
C TYR A 9 -32.48 -2.42 25.56
N GLU A 10 -32.52 -1.31 26.30
CA GLU A 10 -33.78 -0.84 26.88
C GLU A 10 -34.77 -0.47 25.77
N LYS A 11 -36.07 -0.73 25.98
CA LYS A 11 -37.14 -0.39 25.01
C LYS A 11 -37.16 1.10 24.64
N SER A 12 -36.67 1.96 25.53
CA SER A 12 -36.54 3.41 25.34
C SER A 12 -35.46 3.79 24.32
N MET A 13 -34.53 2.88 23.99
CA MET A 13 -33.42 3.18 23.09
C MET A 13 -33.79 3.00 21.61
N ASN A 14 -33.39 3.99 20.81
CA ASN A 14 -33.54 3.96 19.36
C ASN A 14 -32.26 3.41 18.70
N LEU A 15 -32.39 2.27 18.01
CA LEU A 15 -31.31 1.59 17.31
C LEU A 15 -31.19 1.96 15.82
N ALA A 16 -32.05 2.82 15.28
CA ALA A 16 -32.07 3.15 13.85
C ALA A 16 -30.73 3.72 13.34
N ASP A 17 -29.93 4.31 14.23
CA ASP A 17 -28.62 4.88 13.92
C ASP A 17 -27.48 3.84 13.91
N LEU A 18 -27.72 2.60 14.39
CA LEU A 18 -26.74 1.51 14.42
C LEU A 18 -26.72 0.74 13.10
N LYS A 19 -25.70 1.00 12.27
CA LYS A 19 -25.49 0.28 11.00
C LYS A 19 -24.76 -1.05 11.23
N LEU A 20 -25.44 -2.01 11.83
CA LEU A 20 -24.85 -3.31 12.18
C LEU A 20 -24.63 -4.25 10.99
N ASN A 21 -25.20 -3.95 9.83
CA ASN A 21 -24.96 -4.72 8.60
C ASN A 21 -23.49 -4.70 8.17
N THR A 22 -22.71 -3.67 8.53
CA THR A 22 -21.27 -3.62 8.29
C THR A 22 -20.52 -4.74 9.03
N LEU A 23 -21.05 -5.19 10.16
CA LEU A 23 -20.47 -6.24 10.99
C LEU A 23 -20.61 -7.63 10.38
N GLU A 24 -21.52 -7.86 9.43
CA GLU A 24 -21.69 -9.17 8.76
C GLU A 24 -20.46 -9.56 7.93
N LYS A 25 -19.60 -8.59 7.60
CA LYS A 25 -18.33 -8.82 6.90
C LYS A 25 -17.25 -9.45 7.79
N ILE A 26 -17.39 -9.37 9.12
CA ILE A 26 -16.38 -9.86 10.06
C ILE A 26 -16.77 -11.23 10.57
N LYS A 27 -15.89 -12.22 10.37
CA LYS A 27 -15.98 -13.51 11.06
C LYS A 27 -15.26 -13.42 12.39
N VAL A 28 -15.99 -13.48 13.50
CA VAL A 28 -15.41 -13.46 14.85
C VAL A 28 -15.67 -14.81 15.52
N ASN A 29 -14.62 -15.39 16.12
CA ASN A 29 -14.73 -16.69 16.80
C ASN A 29 -15.30 -16.56 18.21
N ASN A 30 -15.17 -15.37 18.83
CA ASN A 30 -15.64 -15.09 20.17
C ASN A 30 -16.98 -14.35 20.12
N LYS A 31 -17.93 -14.78 20.96
CA LYS A 31 -19.18 -14.06 21.15
C LYS A 31 -18.94 -12.72 21.86
N MET A 32 -19.61 -11.68 21.38
CA MET A 32 -19.65 -10.35 21.97
C MET A 32 -21.07 -10.02 22.37
N VAL A 33 -21.24 -9.51 23.58
CA VAL A 33 -22.50 -8.99 24.10
C VAL A 33 -22.40 -7.47 24.18
N ILE A 34 -23.39 -6.78 23.63
CA ILE A 34 -23.56 -5.34 23.79
C ILE A 34 -24.81 -5.12 24.63
N ILE A 35 -24.70 -4.35 25.71
CA ILE A 35 -25.83 -3.92 26.53
C ILE A 35 -25.94 -2.40 26.41
N LEU A 36 -27.08 -1.94 25.94
CA LEU A 36 -27.39 -0.53 25.80
C LEU A 36 -28.37 -0.14 26.91
N THR A 37 -27.87 0.55 27.93
CA THR A 37 -28.64 0.87 29.15
C THR A 37 -28.21 2.20 29.75
N HIS A 38 -29.16 2.96 30.29
CA HIS A 38 -28.90 4.17 31.08
C HIS A 38 -28.56 3.87 32.54
N ASP A 39 -28.87 2.66 33.01
CA ASP A 39 -28.87 2.27 34.43
C ASP A 39 -27.55 1.66 34.90
N TYR A 40 -26.55 1.53 34.02
CA TYR A 40 -25.26 0.93 34.35
C TYR A 40 -24.08 1.75 33.79
N PRO A 41 -22.94 1.82 34.51
CA PRO A 41 -21.74 2.49 34.02
C PRO A 41 -21.20 1.92 32.71
N GLN A 42 -20.62 2.78 31.88
CA GLN A 42 -19.92 2.34 30.67
C GLN A 42 -18.85 1.30 31.02
N THR A 43 -18.92 0.15 30.36
CA THR A 43 -17.99 -0.96 30.57
C THR A 43 -17.45 -1.41 29.23
N PHE A 44 -16.14 -1.56 29.14
CA PHE A 44 -15.48 -1.99 27.92
C PHE A 44 -14.58 -3.18 28.20
N SER A 45 -14.93 -4.31 27.59
CA SER A 45 -14.12 -5.53 27.61
C SER A 45 -14.17 -6.23 26.25
N PRO A 46 -13.28 -7.21 25.98
CA PRO A 46 -13.29 -7.95 24.73
C PRO A 46 -14.65 -8.59 24.40
N SER A 47 -15.35 -9.16 25.38
CA SER A 47 -16.60 -9.91 25.14
C SER A 47 -17.88 -9.20 25.61
N LEU A 48 -17.76 -8.12 26.38
CA LEU A 48 -18.89 -7.35 26.91
C LEU A 48 -18.65 -5.87 26.73
N LEU A 49 -19.61 -5.19 26.11
CA LEU A 49 -19.64 -3.75 25.98
C LEU A 49 -20.95 -3.23 26.58
N ILE A 50 -20.86 -2.31 27.53
CA ILE A 50 -22.01 -1.60 28.08
C ILE A 50 -21.88 -0.12 27.71
N GLU A 51 -22.88 0.42 27.01
CA GLU A 51 -22.92 1.82 26.58
C GLU A 51 -24.26 2.45 26.93
N ASN A 52 -24.21 3.70 27.41
CA ASN A 52 -25.38 4.45 27.81
C ASN A 52 -25.80 5.52 26.80
N ASN A 53 -25.03 5.67 25.71
CA ASN A 53 -25.35 6.56 24.61
C ASN A 53 -25.02 5.96 23.23
N VAL A 54 -26.05 5.43 22.57
CA VAL A 54 -25.95 4.84 21.22
C VAL A 54 -25.55 5.87 20.14
N LYS A 55 -25.88 7.15 20.35
CA LYS A 55 -25.56 8.25 19.41
C LYS A 55 -24.13 8.78 19.59
N LYS A 56 -23.36 8.21 20.51
CA LYS A 56 -21.97 8.60 20.73
C LYS A 56 -21.18 8.41 19.44
N LYS A 57 -20.62 9.51 18.95
CA LYS A 57 -19.78 9.51 17.75
C LYS A 57 -18.65 8.50 17.93
N GLY A 58 -18.54 7.55 16.99
CA GLY A 58 -17.53 6.50 17.02
C GLY A 58 -17.92 5.24 17.77
N PHE A 59 -19.18 5.10 18.21
CA PHE A 59 -19.65 3.87 18.85
C PHE A 59 -19.54 2.64 17.93
N GLU A 60 -20.00 2.75 16.68
CA GLU A 60 -19.84 1.70 15.65
C GLU A 60 -18.35 1.36 15.42
N GLU A 61 -17.50 2.38 15.33
CA GLU A 61 -16.05 2.22 15.18
C GLU A 61 -15.44 1.43 16.36
N GLN A 62 -15.90 1.66 17.58
CA GLN A 62 -15.45 0.93 18.76
C GLN A 62 -15.86 -0.54 18.72
N ILE A 63 -17.12 -0.84 18.35
CA ILE A 63 -17.61 -2.23 18.20
C ILE A 63 -16.76 -2.97 17.16
N ILE A 64 -16.54 -2.35 16.00
CA ILE A 64 -15.75 -2.94 14.91
C ILE A 64 -14.31 -3.19 15.33
N LYS A 65 -13.67 -2.22 15.98
CA LYS A 65 -12.29 -2.39 16.47
C LYS A 65 -12.19 -3.50 17.52
N ASN A 66 -13.19 -3.61 18.40
CA ASN A 66 -13.21 -4.69 19.39
C ASN A 66 -13.37 -6.06 18.71
N ALA A 67 -14.27 -6.17 17.73
CA ALA A 67 -14.44 -7.38 16.93
C ALA A 67 -13.15 -7.77 16.18
N ILE A 68 -12.43 -6.79 15.63
CA ILE A 68 -11.13 -6.98 14.98
C ILE A 68 -10.08 -7.47 15.98
N ASN A 69 -9.96 -6.87 17.16
CA ASN A 69 -9.01 -7.32 18.20
C ASN A 69 -9.34 -8.73 18.72
N ASN A 70 -10.62 -9.08 18.74
CA ASN A 70 -11.06 -10.43 19.10
C ASN A 70 -10.77 -11.47 18.03
N HIS A 71 -10.49 -11.09 16.80
CA HIS A 71 -10.19 -12.04 15.73
C HIS A 71 -8.69 -12.06 15.39
N PHE A 72 -8.11 -10.88 15.16
CA PHE A 72 -6.73 -10.70 14.73
C PHE A 72 -5.78 -10.37 15.88
N ILE A 73 -4.56 -10.90 15.78
CA ILE A 73 -3.42 -10.60 16.64
C ILE A 73 -2.40 -9.83 15.79
N PHE A 74 -2.10 -8.61 16.21
CA PHE A 74 -1.13 -7.74 15.55
C PHE A 74 0.18 -7.71 16.35
N PRO A 75 1.34 -7.60 15.68
CA PRO A 75 2.57 -7.17 16.36
C PRO A 75 2.35 -5.81 17.04
N LYS A 76 2.96 -5.60 18.22
CA LYS A 76 2.81 -4.37 19.02
C LYS A 76 3.04 -3.09 18.20
N GLU A 77 4.07 -3.08 17.38
CA GLU A 77 4.43 -1.92 16.52
C GLU A 77 3.45 -1.68 15.36
N GLU A 78 2.63 -2.68 15.03
CA GLU A 78 1.70 -2.66 13.91
C GLU A 78 0.22 -2.66 14.38
N GLU A 79 -0.06 -2.53 15.67
CA GLU A 79 -1.43 -2.54 16.22
C GLU A 79 -2.34 -1.49 15.60
N TRP A 80 -1.78 -0.37 15.13
CA TRP A 80 -2.50 0.68 14.44
C TRP A 80 -3.12 0.21 13.11
N MET A 81 -2.67 -0.92 12.54
CA MET A 81 -3.27 -1.51 11.33
C MET A 81 -4.73 -1.92 11.54
N LYS A 82 -5.18 -2.16 12.79
CA LYS A 82 -6.60 -2.42 13.10
C LYS A 82 -7.52 -1.31 12.59
N ASP A 83 -7.04 -0.06 12.58
CA ASP A 83 -7.79 1.08 12.07
C ASP A 83 -7.98 1.02 10.54
N ILE A 84 -7.03 0.42 9.81
CA ILE A 84 -7.16 0.19 8.37
C ILE A 84 -8.22 -0.87 8.12
N ILE A 85 -8.17 -1.98 8.88
CA ILE A 85 -9.18 -3.05 8.77
C ILE A 85 -10.56 -2.52 9.12
N ALA A 86 -10.68 -1.71 10.18
CA ALA A 86 -11.93 -1.05 10.54
C ALA A 86 -12.42 -0.11 9.42
N SER A 87 -11.50 0.64 8.79
CA SER A 87 -11.84 1.49 7.64
C SER A 87 -12.38 0.69 6.45
N ILE A 88 -11.83 -0.51 6.20
CA ILE A 88 -12.32 -1.43 5.15
C ILE A 88 -13.73 -1.94 5.46
N VAL A 89 -14.01 -2.32 6.72
CA VAL A 89 -15.34 -2.80 7.13
C VAL A 89 -16.41 -1.72 6.93
N ILE A 90 -16.12 -0.52 7.45
CA ILE A 90 -17.02 0.65 7.44
C ILE A 90 -17.11 1.29 6.05
N ASP A 91 -16.15 0.99 5.16
CA ASP A 91 -15.97 1.66 3.88
C ASP A 91 -15.74 3.18 4.03
N LYS A 92 -14.99 3.57 5.08
CA LYS A 92 -14.69 4.98 5.41
C LYS A 92 -13.33 5.13 6.08
N ALA A 93 -12.59 6.17 5.73
CA ALA A 93 -11.32 6.50 6.37
C ALA A 93 -11.52 6.91 7.85
N ILE A 94 -11.17 6.03 8.78
CA ILE A 94 -11.31 6.24 10.23
C ILE A 94 -10.00 5.94 10.98
N GLY A 95 -9.98 6.18 12.30
CA GLY A 95 -8.80 5.97 13.14
C GLY A 95 -7.67 6.99 12.94
N THR A 96 -6.43 6.52 13.09
CA THR A 96 -5.22 7.35 13.01
C THR A 96 -5.03 8.03 11.65
N LYS A 97 -4.25 9.13 11.61
CA LYS A 97 -3.89 9.82 10.36
C LYS A 97 -3.25 8.85 9.35
N LYS A 98 -2.40 7.94 9.83
CA LYS A 98 -1.72 6.94 9.00
C LYS A 98 -2.70 5.91 8.41
N ALA A 99 -3.60 5.39 9.23
CA ALA A 99 -4.62 4.46 8.75
C ALA A 99 -5.54 5.10 7.70
N LYS A 100 -5.96 6.34 7.92
CA LYS A 100 -6.76 7.12 6.95
C LYS A 100 -6.04 7.31 5.63
N PHE A 101 -4.77 7.74 5.67
CA PHE A 101 -3.94 7.86 4.48
C PHE A 101 -3.86 6.54 3.72
N MET A 102 -3.54 5.45 4.42
CA MET A 102 -3.35 4.17 3.76
C MET A 102 -4.63 3.58 3.19
N TYR A 103 -5.75 3.72 3.89
CA TYR A 103 -7.05 3.33 3.37
C TYR A 103 -7.41 4.10 2.09
N SER A 104 -7.19 5.43 2.08
CA SER A 104 -7.47 6.27 0.92
C SER A 104 -6.59 5.89 -0.28
N GLU A 105 -5.31 5.58 -0.07
CA GLU A 105 -4.41 5.09 -1.11
C GLU A 105 -4.88 3.77 -1.73
N LEU A 106 -5.38 2.84 -0.92
CA LEU A 106 -5.93 1.58 -1.41
C LEU A 106 -7.20 1.82 -2.25
N ARG A 107 -8.11 2.66 -1.74
CA ARG A 107 -9.37 2.97 -2.43
C ARG A 107 -9.19 3.74 -3.73
N SER A 108 -8.16 4.57 -3.84
CA SER A 108 -7.92 5.37 -5.04
C SER A 108 -7.21 4.59 -6.16
N LYS A 109 -6.44 3.54 -5.82
CA LYS A 109 -5.57 2.84 -6.78
C LYS A 109 -5.98 1.40 -7.07
N LEU A 110 -6.73 0.75 -6.19
CA LEU A 110 -7.33 -0.55 -6.51
C LEU A 110 -8.65 -0.35 -7.25
N SER A 111 -8.90 -1.18 -8.26
CA SER A 111 -10.26 -1.32 -8.80
C SER A 111 -11.22 -1.83 -7.73
N LYS A 112 -12.52 -1.64 -7.95
CA LYS A 112 -13.57 -2.09 -7.02
C LYS A 112 -13.48 -3.60 -6.78
N GLU A 113 -13.24 -4.37 -7.83
CA GLU A 113 -13.11 -5.83 -7.81
C GLU A 113 -11.87 -6.26 -7.01
N GLN A 114 -10.73 -5.62 -7.25
CA GLN A 114 -9.49 -5.88 -6.50
C GLN A 114 -9.64 -5.54 -5.02
N PHE A 115 -10.28 -4.41 -4.70
CA PHE A 115 -10.52 -4.00 -3.32
C PHE A 115 -11.44 -4.98 -2.59
N ILE A 116 -12.51 -5.44 -3.24
CA ILE A 116 -13.42 -6.47 -2.69
C ILE A 116 -12.68 -7.80 -2.49
N SER A 117 -11.90 -8.24 -3.48
CA SER A 117 -11.11 -9.47 -3.41
C SER A 117 -10.10 -9.43 -2.25
N PHE A 118 -9.36 -8.33 -2.12
CA PHE A 118 -8.45 -8.08 -1.01
C PHE A 118 -9.17 -8.11 0.34
N SER A 119 -10.28 -7.38 0.47
CA SER A 119 -11.07 -7.29 1.71
C SER A 119 -11.60 -8.66 2.13
N ASN A 120 -12.18 -9.42 1.19
CA ASN A 120 -12.67 -10.77 1.47
C ASN A 120 -11.54 -11.72 1.86
N SER A 121 -10.35 -11.56 1.28
CA SER A 121 -9.19 -12.38 1.63
C SER A 121 -8.68 -12.10 3.05
N ILE A 122 -8.89 -10.89 3.58
CA ILE A 122 -8.64 -10.58 4.99
C ILE A 122 -9.64 -11.33 5.88
N PHE A 123 -10.95 -11.21 5.62
CA PHE A 123 -11.96 -11.76 6.52
C PHE A 123 -12.18 -13.28 6.42
N ASN A 124 -11.59 -13.92 5.40
CA ASN A 124 -11.66 -15.37 5.20
C ASN A 124 -10.35 -16.10 5.53
N MET A 125 -9.35 -15.41 6.11
CA MET A 125 -8.12 -16.10 6.51
C MET A 125 -8.30 -16.84 7.84
N ASP A 126 -7.84 -18.09 7.91
CA ASP A 126 -7.86 -18.87 9.15
C ASP A 126 -6.79 -18.40 10.16
N GLN A 127 -5.75 -17.72 9.66
CA GLN A 127 -4.64 -17.25 10.47
C GLN A 127 -5.00 -15.97 11.23
N ARG A 128 -5.01 -16.05 12.56
CA ARG A 128 -5.27 -14.88 13.42
C ARG A 128 -4.13 -13.87 13.42
N LYS A 129 -2.89 -14.30 13.20
CA LYS A 129 -1.74 -13.39 13.18
C LYS A 129 -1.73 -12.60 11.87
N LEU A 130 -1.92 -11.29 11.97
CA LEU A 130 -1.94 -10.39 10.83
C LEU A 130 -0.74 -9.44 10.89
N THR A 131 0.11 -9.49 9.88
CA THR A 131 1.30 -8.65 9.75
C THR A 131 1.23 -7.79 8.50
N SER A 132 2.01 -6.72 8.47
CA SER A 132 2.21 -5.85 7.31
C SER A 132 2.57 -6.65 6.04
N ASN A 133 3.55 -7.55 6.12
CA ASN A 133 3.91 -8.44 5.01
C ASN A 133 2.74 -9.31 4.54
N LYS A 134 1.89 -9.79 5.46
CA LYS A 134 0.74 -10.62 5.09
C LYS A 134 -0.27 -9.80 4.29
N LEU A 135 -0.53 -8.55 4.68
CA LEU A 135 -1.43 -7.66 3.95
C LEU A 135 -0.91 -7.36 2.53
N ASP A 136 0.41 -7.16 2.38
CA ASP A 136 1.02 -7.04 1.05
C ASP A 136 0.78 -8.30 0.19
N GLN A 137 0.94 -9.50 0.77
CA GLN A 137 0.65 -10.76 0.08
C GLN A 137 -0.82 -10.90 -0.34
N LEU A 138 -1.76 -10.40 0.47
CA LEU A 138 -3.18 -10.43 0.12
C LEU A 138 -3.48 -9.48 -1.05
N ILE A 139 -2.85 -8.30 -1.11
CA ILE A 139 -2.94 -7.40 -2.28
C ILE A 139 -2.35 -8.08 -3.51
N ILE A 140 -1.21 -8.75 -3.37
CA ILE A 140 -0.56 -9.47 -4.49
C ILE A 140 -1.52 -10.49 -5.07
N LYS A 141 -2.17 -11.29 -4.22
CA LYS A 141 -3.16 -12.28 -4.67
C LYS A 141 -4.37 -11.63 -5.36
N ALA A 142 -4.83 -10.49 -4.86
CA ALA A 142 -5.99 -9.79 -5.41
C ALA A 142 -5.69 -9.10 -6.76
N THR A 143 -4.45 -8.70 -7.00
CA THR A 143 -4.06 -7.87 -8.15
C THR A 143 -3.21 -8.59 -9.20
N GLY A 144 -2.52 -9.67 -8.83
CA GLY A 144 -1.46 -10.28 -9.62
C GLY A 144 -0.16 -9.45 -9.68
N LEU A 145 -0.11 -8.30 -8.99
CA LEU A 145 0.98 -7.34 -9.03
C LEU A 145 1.69 -7.28 -7.69
N GLY A 146 2.98 -6.98 -7.71
CA GLY A 146 3.81 -6.79 -6.52
C GLY A 146 3.47 -5.52 -5.76
N THR A 147 3.59 -5.59 -4.44
CA THR A 147 3.58 -4.41 -3.58
C THR A 147 4.37 -4.67 -2.30
N ARG A 148 4.78 -3.58 -1.64
CA ARG A 148 5.39 -3.57 -0.30
C ARG A 148 4.78 -2.48 0.58
N PHE A 149 3.55 -2.10 0.28
CA PHE A 149 2.94 -0.90 0.84
C PHE A 149 2.77 -0.95 2.35
N PHE A 150 2.25 -2.06 2.89
CA PHE A 150 2.11 -2.22 4.32
C PHE A 150 3.46 -2.41 5.00
N SER A 151 4.33 -3.25 4.43
CA SER A 151 5.66 -3.52 5.00
C SER A 151 6.56 -2.28 5.03
N GLU A 152 6.49 -1.42 4.02
CA GLU A 152 7.23 -0.15 4.00
C GLU A 152 6.60 0.94 4.89
N ASN A 153 5.31 0.82 5.21
CA ASN A 153 4.63 1.72 6.14
C ASN A 153 4.49 1.15 7.56
N LYS A 154 5.10 0.01 7.89
CA LYS A 154 4.86 -0.72 9.15
C LYS A 154 5.07 0.11 10.43
N HIS A 155 6.07 0.98 10.43
CA HIS A 155 6.41 1.81 11.59
C HIS A 155 5.55 3.06 11.64
N TYR A 156 4.81 3.26 12.73
CA TYR A 156 3.86 4.38 12.86
C TYR A 156 4.50 5.76 12.70
N SER A 157 5.71 5.96 13.25
CA SER A 157 6.43 7.24 13.24
C SER A 157 7.13 7.57 11.92
N ALA A 158 7.32 6.59 11.04
CA ALA A 158 7.98 6.80 9.75
C ALA A 158 7.07 7.56 8.78
N PRO A 159 7.64 8.41 7.90
CA PRO A 159 6.89 9.08 6.84
C PRO A 159 6.06 8.09 6.03
N ASN A 160 4.86 8.51 5.65
CA ASN A 160 3.99 7.68 4.85
C ASN A 160 4.56 7.56 3.43
N LYS A 161 4.62 6.32 2.93
CA LYS A 161 4.94 6.03 1.54
C LYS A 161 3.68 5.73 0.77
N SER A 162 3.59 6.23 -0.46
CA SER A 162 2.46 6.00 -1.36
C SER A 162 2.35 4.54 -1.78
N PHE A 163 1.12 4.11 -2.03
CA PHE A 163 0.82 2.77 -2.52
C PHE A 163 1.29 2.62 -3.97
N VAL A 164 2.11 1.61 -4.21
CA VAL A 164 2.70 1.31 -5.51
C VAL A 164 2.46 -0.16 -5.82
N LEU A 165 1.95 -0.39 -7.03
CA LEU A 165 1.92 -1.70 -7.65
C LEU A 165 3.07 -1.79 -8.66
N PHE A 166 3.69 -2.95 -8.72
CA PHE A 166 4.79 -3.20 -9.64
C PHE A 166 4.70 -4.57 -10.29
N ASP A 167 5.29 -4.69 -11.47
CA ASP A 167 5.42 -5.96 -12.18
C ASP A 167 6.40 -6.88 -11.45
N GLN A 168 6.00 -8.14 -11.27
CA GLN A 168 6.80 -9.16 -10.59
C GLN A 168 7.69 -9.97 -11.54
N ARG A 169 7.56 -9.79 -12.86
CA ARG A 169 8.39 -10.48 -13.85
C ARG A 169 9.86 -10.25 -13.54
N ARG A 170 10.66 -11.31 -13.69
CA ARG A 170 12.11 -11.25 -13.46
C ARG A 170 12.76 -10.30 -14.47
N ILE A 171 13.64 -9.44 -14.00
CA ILE A 171 14.33 -8.48 -14.87
C ILE A 171 15.78 -8.92 -15.04
N PHE A 172 16.19 -9.11 -16.29
CA PHE A 172 17.55 -9.44 -16.69
C PHE A 172 18.20 -8.24 -17.34
N VAL A 173 19.38 -7.87 -16.89
CA VAL A 173 20.20 -6.81 -17.50
C VAL A 173 21.50 -7.45 -17.96
N ARG A 174 21.77 -7.41 -19.27
CA ARG A 174 22.94 -8.07 -19.89
C ARG A 174 23.10 -9.54 -19.44
N GLY A 175 21.98 -10.26 -19.42
CA GLY A 175 21.93 -11.68 -19.06
C GLY A 175 21.98 -11.98 -17.55
N LYS A 176 22.11 -10.98 -16.67
CA LYS A 176 22.10 -11.17 -15.21
C LYS A 176 20.77 -10.77 -14.60
N GLU A 177 20.19 -11.64 -13.77
CA GLU A 177 18.96 -11.33 -13.03
C GLU A 177 19.23 -10.28 -11.95
N ILE A 178 18.40 -9.23 -11.93
CA ILE A 178 18.47 -8.17 -10.92
C ILE A 178 17.24 -8.28 -10.02
N LYS A 179 17.35 -9.04 -8.93
CA LYS A 179 16.23 -9.41 -8.04
C LYS A 179 15.45 -8.24 -7.43
N LYS A 180 16.07 -7.05 -7.33
CA LYS A 180 15.44 -5.86 -6.72
C LYS A 180 14.77 -4.94 -7.73
N LEU A 181 14.98 -5.16 -9.03
CA LEU A 181 14.34 -4.35 -10.08
C LEU A 181 12.91 -4.83 -10.29
N HIS A 182 11.98 -3.88 -10.23
CA HIS A 182 10.57 -4.09 -10.54
C HIS A 182 10.10 -2.99 -11.48
N VAL A 183 9.17 -3.30 -12.37
CA VAL A 183 8.59 -2.28 -13.26
C VAL A 183 7.47 -1.55 -12.54
N HIS A 184 7.60 -0.25 -12.42
CA HIS A 184 6.52 0.62 -12.00
C HIS A 184 5.67 1.02 -13.21
N ARG A 185 4.35 0.80 -13.15
CA ARG A 185 3.44 1.20 -14.23
C ARG A 185 2.66 2.44 -13.84
N SER A 186 2.77 3.49 -14.64
CA SER A 186 2.06 4.76 -14.42
C SER A 186 1.66 5.38 -15.75
N ASN A 187 0.42 5.85 -15.87
CA ASN A 187 -0.12 6.52 -17.07
C ASN A 187 0.16 5.75 -18.38
N GLY A 188 -0.02 4.43 -18.36
CA GLY A 188 0.21 3.57 -19.53
C GLY A 188 1.69 3.34 -19.89
N LYS A 189 2.63 3.86 -19.10
CA LYS A 189 4.08 3.72 -19.30
C LYS A 189 4.70 2.82 -18.25
N ASN A 190 5.82 2.20 -18.64
CA ASN A 190 6.62 1.33 -17.79
C ASN A 190 7.90 2.06 -17.38
N PHE A 191 8.20 2.03 -16.08
CA PHE A 191 9.33 2.73 -15.50
C PHE A 191 10.20 1.78 -14.68
N LEU A 192 11.51 1.99 -14.71
CA LEU A 192 12.48 1.20 -13.96
C LEU A 192 13.24 2.07 -12.95
N PRO A 193 13.57 1.56 -11.74
CA PRO A 193 14.43 2.25 -10.79
C PRO A 193 15.74 2.68 -11.45
N PHE A 194 15.92 4.00 -11.62
CA PHE A 194 16.94 4.55 -12.50
C PHE A 194 18.36 4.23 -12.01
N ASN A 195 18.59 4.40 -10.71
CA ASN A 195 19.90 4.15 -10.12
C ASN A 195 20.33 2.69 -10.26
N ASP A 196 19.41 1.75 -10.07
CA ASP A 196 19.70 0.32 -10.14
C ASP A 196 19.92 -0.14 -11.59
N ILE A 197 19.13 0.37 -12.55
CA ILE A 197 19.33 0.04 -13.96
C ILE A 197 20.62 0.64 -14.51
N ALA A 198 20.96 1.90 -14.16
CA ALA A 198 22.20 2.53 -14.59
C ALA A 198 23.44 1.77 -14.08
N LYS A 199 23.44 1.37 -12.80
CA LYS A 199 24.50 0.52 -12.23
C LYS A 199 24.59 -0.82 -12.95
N SER A 200 23.45 -1.45 -13.24
CA SER A 200 23.39 -2.74 -13.93
C SER A 200 23.88 -2.66 -15.38
N LEU A 201 23.77 -1.48 -16.02
CA LEU A 201 24.35 -1.18 -17.34
C LEU A 201 25.85 -0.83 -17.28
N GLY A 202 26.45 -0.82 -16.09
CA GLY A 202 27.89 -0.60 -15.90
C GLY A 202 28.29 0.85 -15.69
N TYR A 203 27.35 1.73 -15.33
CA TYR A 203 27.66 3.11 -14.97
C TYR A 203 27.93 3.25 -13.47
N LYS A 204 28.93 4.05 -13.12
CA LYS A 204 29.04 4.66 -11.80
C LYS A 204 27.99 5.77 -11.72
N VAL A 205 27.19 5.76 -10.65
CA VAL A 205 26.12 6.73 -10.40
C VAL A 205 26.55 7.67 -9.28
N GLU A 206 26.62 8.97 -9.57
CA GLU A 206 26.95 10.02 -8.62
C GLU A 206 25.76 10.97 -8.51
N LEU A 207 25.11 11.00 -7.33
CA LEU A 207 23.96 11.85 -7.07
C LEU A 207 24.42 13.22 -6.56
N GLU A 208 23.91 14.28 -7.16
CA GLU A 208 24.16 15.66 -6.74
C GLU A 208 22.87 16.24 -6.16
N ASN A 209 22.66 16.00 -4.86
CA ASN A 209 21.42 16.35 -4.15
C ASN A 209 21.09 17.85 -4.19
N ARG A 210 22.07 18.74 -4.36
CA ARG A 210 21.86 20.19 -4.41
C ARG A 210 21.11 20.64 -5.66
N ASN A 211 21.35 19.97 -6.78
CA ASN A 211 20.85 20.39 -8.10
C ASN A 211 19.82 19.41 -8.69
N GLN A 212 19.38 18.42 -7.90
CA GLN A 212 18.52 17.33 -8.38
C GLN A 212 19.05 16.70 -9.67
N SER A 213 20.38 16.57 -9.77
CA SER A 213 21.07 16.02 -10.91
C SER A 213 21.75 14.69 -10.55
N VAL A 214 22.02 13.90 -11.59
CA VAL A 214 22.72 12.64 -11.48
C VAL A 214 23.73 12.53 -12.61
N ARG A 215 24.97 12.21 -12.23
CA ARG A 215 26.05 11.94 -13.18
C ARG A 215 26.22 10.44 -13.34
N LEU A 216 26.22 9.99 -14.58
CA LEU A 216 26.54 8.61 -14.95
C LEU A 216 27.87 8.57 -15.67
N ILE A 217 28.78 7.75 -15.18
CA ILE A 217 30.15 7.68 -15.69
C ILE A 217 30.47 6.23 -16.05
N ASN A 218 30.85 5.98 -17.29
CA ASN A 218 31.55 4.76 -17.70
C ASN A 218 32.78 5.12 -18.55
N LYS A 219 33.49 4.12 -19.10
CA LYS A 219 34.73 4.36 -19.86
C LYS A 219 34.56 5.29 -21.08
N ASN A 220 33.40 5.25 -21.74
CA ASN A 220 33.19 5.90 -23.03
C ASN A 220 32.15 7.04 -22.96
N ASN A 221 31.29 7.01 -21.95
CA ASN A 221 30.08 7.81 -21.88
C ASN A 221 29.95 8.49 -20.52
N HIS A 222 29.68 9.79 -20.57
CA HIS A 222 29.36 10.63 -19.43
C HIS A 222 27.98 11.25 -19.65
N PHE A 223 27.03 10.97 -18.77
CA PHE A 223 25.74 11.64 -18.75
C PHE A 223 25.61 12.52 -17.52
N THR A 224 24.97 13.67 -17.67
CA THR A 224 24.40 14.43 -16.55
C THR A 224 22.92 14.62 -16.83
N PHE A 225 22.06 14.01 -16.01
CA PHE A 225 20.62 14.21 -16.08
C PHE A 225 20.16 15.16 -14.99
N TYR A 226 19.19 16.01 -15.32
CA TYR A 226 18.52 16.91 -14.39
C TYR A 226 17.08 16.43 -14.22
N PHE A 227 16.74 15.83 -13.07
CA PHE A 227 15.52 15.02 -12.93
C PHE A 227 14.20 15.80 -13.13
N GLY A 228 14.21 17.13 -13.03
CA GLY A 228 13.07 18.00 -13.26
C GLY A 228 13.00 18.60 -14.67
N GLU A 229 14.03 18.41 -15.48
CA GLU A 229 14.20 19.15 -16.73
C GLU A 229 14.09 18.25 -17.96
N LYS A 230 13.87 18.90 -19.10
CA LYS A 230 13.85 18.25 -20.42
C LYS A 230 15.17 18.41 -21.14
N ILE A 231 16.28 18.38 -20.39
CA ILE A 231 17.63 18.47 -20.92
C ILE A 231 18.55 17.47 -20.22
N PHE A 232 19.63 17.11 -20.88
CA PHE A 232 20.73 16.35 -20.31
C PHE A 232 22.03 16.72 -21.02
N ASP A 233 23.15 16.51 -20.34
CA ASP A 233 24.46 16.60 -20.97
C ASP A 233 24.96 15.19 -21.31
N TYR A 234 25.54 15.02 -22.49
CA TYR A 234 26.20 13.79 -22.94
C TYR A 234 27.58 14.13 -23.48
N ASN A 235 28.61 13.57 -22.85
CA ASN A 235 30.02 13.81 -23.19
C ASN A 235 30.40 15.30 -23.29
N GLY A 236 29.76 16.15 -22.48
CA GLY A 236 30.02 17.60 -22.41
C GLY A 236 29.13 18.45 -23.31
N GLU A 237 28.31 17.85 -24.16
CA GLU A 237 27.34 18.56 -25.00
C GLU A 237 25.93 18.47 -24.42
N LYS A 238 25.15 19.56 -24.55
CA LYS A 238 23.79 19.66 -24.01
C LYS A 238 22.75 19.28 -25.06
N TYR A 239 21.82 18.43 -24.67
CA TYR A 239 20.76 17.90 -25.53
C TYR A 239 19.37 18.16 -24.92
N GLY A 240 18.40 18.42 -25.79
CA GLY A 240 17.00 18.58 -25.42
C GLY A 240 16.19 17.28 -25.54
N LEU A 241 15.19 17.13 -24.68
CA LEU A 241 14.27 15.99 -24.63
C LEU A 241 12.84 16.46 -24.94
N LEU A 242 12.07 15.64 -25.64
CA LEU A 242 10.65 15.95 -25.92
C LEU A 242 9.78 15.92 -24.65
N SER A 243 10.18 15.10 -23.67
CA SER A 243 9.49 14.95 -22.39
C SER A 243 10.50 14.60 -21.30
N ASN A 244 10.12 14.83 -20.04
CA ASN A 244 10.95 14.41 -18.92
C ASN A 244 10.94 12.87 -18.86
N PRO A 245 12.11 12.21 -18.90
CA PRO A 245 12.21 10.76 -18.91
C PRO A 245 12.02 10.15 -17.52
N PHE A 246 12.00 10.97 -16.47
CA PHE A 246 11.96 10.53 -15.09
C PHE A 246 10.62 10.83 -14.41
N ILE A 247 10.30 9.98 -13.45
CA ILE A 247 9.29 10.24 -12.42
C ILE A 247 9.91 9.96 -11.06
N GLN A 248 9.36 10.59 -10.02
CA GLN A 248 9.73 10.31 -8.64
C GLN A 248 8.60 9.58 -7.92
N VAL A 249 8.91 8.45 -7.30
CA VAL A 249 7.96 7.64 -6.54
C VAL A 249 8.61 7.29 -5.20
N ASN A 250 7.96 7.68 -4.09
CA ASN A 250 8.48 7.44 -2.73
C ASN A 250 9.93 7.91 -2.50
N GLY A 251 10.33 9.01 -3.15
CA GLY A 251 11.68 9.58 -3.06
C GLY A 251 12.70 8.96 -4.02
N GLU A 252 12.34 7.91 -4.75
CA GLU A 252 13.21 7.24 -5.73
C GLU A 252 12.86 7.67 -7.16
N TYR A 253 13.89 7.84 -8.00
CA TYR A 253 13.73 8.16 -9.41
C TYR A 253 13.61 6.92 -10.27
N TYR A 254 12.64 6.94 -11.18
CA TYR A 254 12.42 5.91 -12.16
C TYR A 254 12.50 6.50 -13.57
N ILE A 255 13.06 5.74 -14.51
CA ILE A 255 13.17 6.13 -15.93
C ILE A 255 12.15 5.39 -16.78
N ASP A 256 11.48 6.10 -17.70
CA ASP A 256 10.61 5.53 -18.73
C ASP A 256 11.42 4.55 -19.60
N MET A 257 10.93 3.33 -19.76
CA MET A 257 11.62 2.29 -20.54
C MET A 257 11.90 2.69 -22.00
N LYS A 258 11.07 3.55 -22.61
CA LYS A 258 11.34 4.05 -23.97
C LYS A 258 12.55 4.97 -23.98
N TRP A 259 12.64 5.86 -22.98
CA TRP A 259 13.78 6.73 -22.82
C TRP A 259 15.05 5.96 -22.45
N LEU A 260 14.94 4.90 -21.64
CA LEU A 260 16.07 4.01 -21.37
C LEU A 260 16.63 3.40 -22.66
N GLN A 261 15.78 2.89 -23.54
CA GLN A 261 16.19 2.33 -24.84
C GLN A 261 16.87 3.37 -25.73
N GLN A 262 16.32 4.58 -25.80
CA GLN A 262 16.85 5.66 -26.64
C GLN A 262 18.18 6.21 -26.13
N LEU A 263 18.28 6.50 -24.83
CA LEU A 263 19.44 7.16 -24.24
C LEU A 263 20.63 6.21 -24.06
N PHE A 264 20.37 4.94 -23.76
CA PHE A 264 21.41 3.95 -23.47
C PHE A 264 21.64 2.95 -24.60
N HIS A 265 20.90 3.09 -25.71
CA HIS A 265 20.94 2.20 -26.87
C HIS A 265 20.77 0.71 -26.52
N VAL A 266 19.92 0.45 -25.52
CA VAL A 266 19.59 -0.92 -25.08
C VAL A 266 18.34 -1.41 -25.79
N LYS A 267 18.22 -2.73 -25.96
CA LYS A 267 17.01 -3.40 -26.44
C LYS A 267 16.25 -3.98 -25.25
N VAL A 268 14.92 -3.85 -25.27
CA VAL A 268 14.03 -4.44 -24.26
C VAL A 268 13.17 -5.51 -24.92
N ASP A 269 13.38 -6.76 -24.51
CA ASP A 269 12.57 -7.92 -24.92
C ASP A 269 11.68 -8.35 -23.75
N GLU A 270 10.37 -8.40 -23.97
CA GLU A 270 9.39 -8.80 -22.95
C GLU A 270 8.70 -10.11 -23.31
N ASN A 271 8.52 -10.97 -22.31
CA ASN A 271 7.57 -12.09 -22.37
C ASN A 271 6.75 -12.18 -21.08
N GLU A 272 5.92 -13.21 -20.96
CA GLU A 272 5.03 -13.40 -19.81
C GLU A 272 5.77 -13.59 -18.47
N LYS A 273 7.02 -14.07 -18.49
CA LYS A 273 7.77 -14.45 -17.28
C LYS A 273 8.89 -13.46 -16.93
N GLN A 274 9.45 -12.78 -17.93
CA GLN A 274 10.63 -11.95 -17.75
C GLN A 274 10.72 -10.78 -18.72
N ILE A 275 11.53 -9.81 -18.32
CA ILE A 275 11.93 -8.65 -19.11
C ILE A 275 13.44 -8.71 -19.26
N SER A 276 13.94 -8.66 -20.50
CA SER A 276 15.37 -8.74 -20.80
C SER A 276 15.84 -7.42 -21.41
N ILE A 277 16.87 -6.83 -20.82
CA ILE A 277 17.48 -5.56 -21.24
C ILE A 277 18.89 -5.88 -21.72
N ARG A 278 19.17 -5.64 -23.01
CA ARG A 278 20.41 -6.02 -23.69
C ARG A 278 21.14 -4.81 -24.24
#